data_AF-A0A257QC14-F1
#
_entry.id   AF-A0A257QC14-F1
#
_cell.length_a   1.000
_cell.length_b   1.000
_cell.length_c   1.000
_cell.angle_alpha   90.00
_cell.angle_beta   90.00
_cell.angle_gamma   90.00
#
_symmetry.space_group_name_H-M   'P 1'
#
loop_
_entity.id
_entity.type
_entity.pdbx_description
1 polymer ?
#
loop_
_entity_poly.entity_id
_entity_poly.type
_entity_poly.pdbx_seq_one_letter_code
_entity_poly.pdbx_strand_id
1 'polypeptide(L)'
;MLRKTAVAVSAALFTLSLAACNSSSDTTASNPAPVPGSTVGVTSSADNLKTLTPIKHVVVIYNENVSFDHYFGTYPKASNPKAEPAFTAAPGTPAVNNLVTPNPAPANDLQTDNGNYTNTKNGKDAANPYRLDRSQAATADQNHAYTAEQMAYDNGLADLFPLYTGKGTAGGADEFGTKGQVMGYFDGNTVTALWNYAQNYAMSDAAFTDTYGPSTPGALEVVAGQTNGMQIIQTSKKPFTTAAYSYYINDGVGGFTMINDVDPAGDVCSSKTDQVMMTGKNIGDLLNAANITWGGFMGGFNLQTVNSNGTTGCKRSTVSNVIGGAAMGDYIQHHNWFQYYASTANPTHARPSSVAAIGYSYQADGKTADPANHEYGAEDFIAAVKAGNYPAVSYVKAPAFQDGHAGYSDPLDEQAFTSKIINFLMQQPDW
;
A
#
# COMPACT_ATOMS: atom_id res chain seq x y z
N MET A 1 41.58 7.30 59.01
CA MET A 1 40.77 6.21 59.58
C MET A 1 40.36 5.27 58.47
N LEU A 2 40.65 3.99 58.63
CA LEU A 2 40.31 2.87 57.74
C LEU A 2 38.77 2.80 57.58
N ARG A 3 38.17 2.36 56.46
CA ARG A 3 38.28 1.04 55.84
C ARG A 3 37.89 1.10 54.35
N LYS A 4 38.69 0.43 53.53
CA LYS A 4 38.38 -0.01 52.16
C LYS A 4 37.73 -1.40 52.24
N THR A 5 36.71 -1.66 51.44
CA THR A 5 36.25 -3.00 51.08
C THR A 5 36.45 -3.20 49.59
N ALA A 6 37.22 -4.25 49.26
CA ALA A 6 37.47 -4.73 47.91
C ALA A 6 36.51 -5.87 47.61
N VAL A 7 36.05 -5.98 46.37
CA VAL A 7 35.61 -7.26 45.78
C VAL A 7 36.24 -7.35 44.39
N ALA A 8 36.83 -8.52 44.14
CA ALA A 8 37.77 -8.82 43.08
C ALA A 8 37.10 -9.16 41.75
N VAL A 9 37.84 -8.84 40.69
CA VAL A 9 37.65 -9.26 39.30
C VAL A 9 38.21 -10.68 39.15
N SER A 10 37.46 -11.56 38.47
CA SER A 10 37.99 -12.81 37.91
C SER A 10 37.55 -12.96 36.47
N ALA A 11 38.48 -12.66 35.55
CA ALA A 11 38.41 -13.04 34.15
C ALA A 11 39.09 -14.41 33.98
N ALA A 12 38.42 -15.34 33.31
CA ALA A 12 39.01 -16.62 32.90
C ALA A 12 38.97 -16.71 31.37
N LEU A 13 40.15 -16.58 30.78
CA LEU A 13 40.49 -16.93 29.40
C LEU A 13 40.59 -18.45 29.29
N PHE A 14 39.98 -19.04 28.26
CA PHE A 14 40.37 -20.34 27.73
C PHE A 14 40.55 -20.26 26.21
N THR A 15 41.80 -20.40 25.80
CA THR A 15 42.25 -20.65 24.43
C THR A 15 42.86 -22.04 24.37
N LEU A 16 42.55 -22.83 23.34
CA LEU A 16 43.31 -23.91 22.65
C LEU A 16 42.24 -24.77 21.92
N SER A 17 42.38 -25.31 20.71
CA SER A 17 43.49 -25.43 19.75
C SER A 17 42.91 -26.00 18.44
N LEU A 18 43.41 -25.54 17.29
CA LEU A 18 43.21 -26.14 15.97
C LEU A 18 43.83 -27.55 15.92
N ALA A 19 43.12 -28.50 15.30
CA ALA A 19 43.72 -29.68 14.68
C ALA A 19 42.97 -30.00 13.37
N ALA A 20 43.66 -29.78 12.25
CA ALA A 20 43.28 -30.29 10.94
C ALA A 20 43.97 -31.64 10.72
N CYS A 21 43.22 -32.62 10.23
CA CYS A 21 43.77 -33.76 9.48
C CYS A 21 42.75 -34.16 8.41
N ASN A 22 43.19 -34.08 7.16
CA ASN A 22 42.53 -34.59 5.97
C ASN A 22 43.11 -35.97 5.66
N SER A 23 42.30 -37.00 5.36
CA SER A 23 42.68 -38.20 4.57
C SER A 23 41.47 -39.11 4.28
N SER A 24 41.10 -39.09 3.00
CA SER A 24 40.55 -40.09 2.07
C SER A 24 39.86 -41.42 2.50
N SER A 25 38.82 -41.71 1.71
CA SER A 25 38.40 -42.99 1.08
C SER A 25 37.63 -44.07 1.87
N ASP A 26 36.32 -44.12 1.54
CA ASP A 26 35.58 -45.24 0.91
C ASP A 26 34.58 -46.12 1.71
N THR A 27 33.44 -46.32 1.05
CA THR A 27 32.41 -47.38 1.17
C THR A 27 31.40 -47.44 2.34
N THR A 28 30.15 -47.11 1.97
CA THR A 28 28.87 -47.77 2.31
C THR A 28 28.52 -48.08 3.77
N ALA A 29 27.57 -47.33 4.35
CA ALA A 29 26.54 -47.87 5.25
C ALA A 29 25.40 -46.86 5.51
N SER A 30 24.18 -47.27 5.15
CA SER A 30 22.87 -46.93 5.75
C SER A 30 22.56 -45.48 6.15
N ASN A 31 21.67 -44.84 5.38
CA ASN A 31 20.86 -43.71 5.86
C ASN A 31 20.14 -44.09 7.18
N PRO A 32 20.28 -43.32 8.27
CA PRO A 32 19.37 -43.45 9.40
C PRO A 32 18.00 -42.92 8.98
N ALA A 33 16.94 -43.60 9.42
CA ALA A 33 15.56 -43.19 9.18
C ALA A 33 15.28 -41.78 9.74
N PRO A 34 14.39 -40.98 9.12
CA PRO A 34 14.05 -39.66 9.63
C PRO A 34 13.38 -39.79 10.99
N VAL A 35 13.85 -39.01 11.97
CA VAL A 35 13.16 -38.82 13.24
C VAL A 35 11.92 -37.96 12.98
N PRO A 36 10.69 -38.40 13.32
CA PRO A 36 9.51 -37.55 13.24
C PRO A 36 9.63 -36.44 14.29
N GLY A 37 9.77 -35.19 13.86
CA GLY A 37 9.77 -34.03 14.77
C GLY A 37 10.87 -32.98 14.57
N SER A 38 11.77 -33.14 13.60
CA SER A 38 12.58 -32.01 13.14
C SER A 38 11.87 -31.30 12.00
N THR A 39 11.23 -30.18 12.29
CA THR A 39 10.92 -29.16 11.29
C THR A 39 12.25 -28.68 10.73
N VAL A 40 12.72 -29.30 9.64
CA VAL A 40 13.68 -28.65 8.76
C VAL A 40 12.98 -27.34 8.39
N GLY A 41 13.48 -26.22 8.91
CA GLY A 41 13.02 -24.91 8.48
C GLY A 41 13.14 -24.91 6.97
N VAL A 42 12.01 -24.89 6.28
CA VAL A 42 11.99 -24.71 4.83
C VAL A 42 12.50 -23.29 4.65
N THR A 43 13.81 -23.18 4.39
CA THR A 43 14.44 -21.92 4.03
C THR A 43 13.80 -21.47 2.73
N SER A 44 13.33 -20.22 2.69
CA SER A 44 12.71 -19.68 1.50
C SER A 44 13.75 -19.67 0.37
N SER A 45 13.33 -19.80 -0.89
CA SER A 45 14.28 -19.67 -2.00
C SER A 45 14.93 -18.28 -2.02
N ALA A 46 14.22 -17.27 -1.50
CA ALA A 46 14.69 -15.90 -1.39
C ALA A 46 15.85 -15.74 -0.38
N ASP A 47 15.93 -16.58 0.66
CA ASP A 47 17.04 -16.55 1.63
C ASP A 47 18.40 -16.75 0.96
N ASN A 48 18.40 -17.52 -0.14
CA ASN A 48 19.60 -17.84 -0.91
C ASN A 48 19.96 -16.74 -1.92
N LEU A 49 19.11 -15.73 -2.12
CA LEU A 49 19.39 -14.63 -3.06
C LEU A 49 20.49 -13.73 -2.51
N LYS A 50 21.40 -13.29 -3.39
CA LYS A 50 22.39 -12.27 -3.04
C LYS A 50 21.73 -10.88 -3.10
N THR A 51 21.67 -10.22 -1.96
CA THR A 51 21.07 -8.88 -1.79
C THR A 51 22.13 -7.87 -1.35
N LEU A 52 21.94 -6.59 -1.68
CA LEU A 52 22.86 -5.52 -1.25
C LEU A 52 22.71 -5.19 0.25
N THR A 53 21.49 -5.32 0.77
CA THR A 53 21.16 -5.18 2.18
C THR A 53 20.83 -6.56 2.77
N PRO A 54 20.68 -6.67 4.10
CA PRO A 54 20.19 -7.90 4.73
C PRO A 54 18.76 -8.30 4.33
N ILE A 55 17.99 -7.40 3.72
CA ILE A 55 16.58 -7.63 3.37
C ILE A 55 16.49 -8.70 2.27
N LYS A 56 15.79 -9.80 2.56
CA LYS A 56 15.44 -10.86 1.61
C LYS A 56 14.03 -10.74 1.06
N HIS A 57 13.14 -10.17 1.86
CA HIS A 57 11.73 -10.00 1.56
C HIS A 57 11.32 -8.55 1.70
N VAL A 58 10.72 -8.00 0.65
CA VAL A 58 10.02 -6.71 0.71
C VAL A 58 8.53 -6.95 0.50
N VAL A 59 7.72 -6.47 1.44
CA VAL A 59 6.26 -6.49 1.37
C VAL A 59 5.78 -5.05 1.30
N VAL A 60 5.24 -4.66 0.15
CA VAL A 60 4.65 -3.36 -0.10
C VAL A 60 3.15 -3.46 0.16
N ILE A 61 2.69 -2.96 1.30
CA ILE A 61 1.26 -2.78 1.57
C ILE A 61 0.84 -1.44 0.98
N TYR A 62 0.01 -1.45 -0.06
CA TYR A 62 -0.28 -0.28 -0.87
C TYR A 62 -1.74 0.16 -0.71
N ASN A 63 -1.96 1.06 0.25
CA ASN A 63 -3.27 1.64 0.58
C ASN A 63 -3.68 2.74 -0.43
N GLU A 64 -4.77 3.45 -0.18
CA GLU A 64 -5.39 4.38 -1.13
C GLU A 64 -5.67 5.78 -0.53
N ASN A 65 -5.50 6.80 -1.38
CA ASN A 65 -6.21 8.08 -1.39
C ASN A 65 -6.20 8.90 -0.10
N VAL A 66 -5.06 8.91 0.60
CA VAL A 66 -4.87 9.70 1.81
C VAL A 66 -3.57 10.52 1.73
N SER A 67 -3.67 11.83 1.97
CA SER A 67 -2.51 12.71 2.04
C SER A 67 -1.77 12.59 3.38
N PHE A 68 -0.50 12.97 3.40
CA PHE A 68 0.30 12.95 4.63
C PHE A 68 -0.34 13.77 5.75
N ASP A 69 -0.75 15.02 5.48
CA ASP A 69 -1.38 15.87 6.50
C ASP A 69 -2.74 15.36 6.97
N HIS A 70 -3.47 14.59 6.15
CA HIS A 70 -4.73 13.99 6.58
C HIS A 70 -4.54 12.96 7.69
N TYR A 71 -3.43 12.21 7.70
CA TYR A 71 -3.15 11.21 8.76
C TYR A 71 -2.11 11.65 9.78
N PHE A 72 -1.16 12.50 9.41
CA PHE A 72 -0.01 12.88 10.23
C PHE A 72 0.14 14.39 10.41
N GLY A 73 -0.87 15.18 10.00
CA GLY A 73 -0.87 16.64 10.08
C GLY A 73 -0.60 17.18 11.49
N THR A 74 -0.98 16.42 12.52
CA THR A 74 -0.73 16.77 13.93
C THR A 74 0.20 15.83 14.65
N TYR A 75 0.82 14.85 13.97
CA TYR A 75 1.76 13.94 14.60
C TYR A 75 2.90 14.71 15.29
N PRO A 76 3.33 14.33 16.51
CA PRO A 76 2.83 13.23 17.33
C PRO A 76 1.86 13.69 18.45
N LYS A 77 1.08 14.75 18.23
CA LYS A 77 0.14 15.31 19.22
C LYS A 77 -1.30 14.90 18.89
N ALA A 78 -1.86 14.00 19.71
CA ALA A 78 -3.26 13.61 19.63
C ALA A 78 -4.11 14.36 20.69
N SER A 79 -5.39 14.56 20.40
CA SER A 79 -6.32 15.26 21.29
C SER A 79 -6.71 14.48 22.55
N ASN A 80 -6.72 13.13 22.47
CA ASN A 80 -7.01 12.20 23.58
C ASN A 80 -8.37 12.41 24.29
N PRO A 81 -9.50 12.50 23.57
CA PRO A 81 -10.81 12.48 24.19
C PRO A 81 -11.06 11.14 24.89
N LYS A 82 -11.77 11.18 26.02
CA LYS A 82 -11.91 10.04 26.96
C LYS A 82 -12.46 8.75 26.33
N ALA A 83 -13.24 8.85 25.26
CA ALA A 83 -13.91 7.72 24.61
C ALA A 83 -13.15 7.13 23.41
N GLU A 84 -11.96 7.66 23.09
CA GLU A 84 -11.15 7.20 21.96
C GLU A 84 -9.84 6.55 22.44
N PRO A 85 -9.18 5.72 21.60
CA PRO A 85 -7.84 5.22 21.87
C PRO A 85 -6.88 6.36 22.15
N ALA A 86 -6.25 6.37 23.33
CA ALA A 86 -5.26 7.40 23.66
C ALA A 86 -3.94 7.17 22.93
N PHE A 87 -3.28 8.26 22.54
CA PHE A 87 -1.92 8.27 22.02
C PHE A 87 -1.08 9.26 22.81
N THR A 88 0.11 8.83 23.22
CA THR A 88 1.10 9.69 23.87
C THR A 88 2.46 9.39 23.24
N ALA A 89 3.06 10.43 22.65
CA ALA A 89 4.37 10.31 22.02
C ALA A 89 5.45 9.89 23.03
N ALA A 90 6.35 9.02 22.61
CA ALA A 90 7.55 8.69 23.36
C ALA A 90 8.46 9.93 23.49
N PRO A 91 9.19 10.08 24.61
CA PRO A 91 10.18 11.13 24.76
C PRO A 91 11.21 11.09 23.61
N GLY A 92 11.50 12.25 23.01
CA GLY A 92 12.45 12.34 21.91
C GLY A 92 11.89 11.94 20.54
N THR A 93 10.56 11.78 20.41
CA THR A 93 9.92 11.63 19.09
C THR A 93 10.37 12.77 18.16
N PRO A 94 10.92 12.47 16.97
CA PRO A 94 11.33 13.49 16.01
C PRO A 94 10.16 14.39 15.58
N ALA A 95 10.47 15.66 15.31
CA ALA A 95 9.54 16.55 14.61
C ALA A 95 9.44 16.13 13.14
N VAL A 96 8.27 16.37 12.54
CA VAL A 96 7.98 16.06 11.14
C VAL A 96 7.43 17.31 10.44
N ASN A 97 7.62 17.41 9.14
CA ASN A 97 7.07 18.49 8.32
C ASN A 97 5.55 18.32 8.17
N ASN A 98 4.78 19.04 8.98
CA ASN A 98 3.31 18.93 9.02
C ASN A 98 2.64 20.25 9.46
N LEU A 99 1.33 20.23 9.72
CA LEU A 99 0.55 21.39 10.14
C LEU A 99 1.03 22.03 11.47
N VAL A 100 1.69 21.27 12.35
CA VAL A 100 2.15 21.74 13.67
C VAL A 100 3.61 22.21 13.64
N THR A 101 4.47 21.55 12.86
CA THR A 101 5.89 21.87 12.72
C THR A 101 6.30 21.94 11.25
N PRO A 102 5.72 22.87 10.46
CA PRO A 102 6.02 22.96 9.04
C PRO A 102 7.47 23.36 8.78
N ASN A 103 8.07 22.78 7.74
CA ASN A 103 9.46 22.98 7.36
C ASN A 103 9.62 23.10 5.83
N PRO A 104 10.02 24.27 5.29
CA PRO A 104 10.30 25.51 6.01
C PRO A 104 9.03 26.09 6.65
N ALA A 105 9.18 26.77 7.78
CA ALA A 105 8.05 27.42 8.45
C ALA A 105 7.50 28.57 7.57
N PRO A 106 6.21 28.56 7.22
CA PRO A 106 5.58 29.63 6.46
C PRO A 106 5.35 30.87 7.35
N ALA A 107 4.94 31.98 6.74
CA ALA A 107 4.67 33.22 7.47
C ALA A 107 3.40 33.16 8.32
N ASN A 108 2.44 32.33 7.93
CA ASN A 108 1.15 32.10 8.56
C ASN A 108 1.15 30.79 9.35
N ASP A 109 0.26 30.70 10.34
CA ASP A 109 0.03 29.45 11.07
C ASP A 109 -0.88 28.54 10.24
N LEU A 110 -0.39 27.35 9.87
CA LEU A 110 -1.14 26.45 8.99
C LEU A 110 -2.45 25.92 9.60
N GLN A 111 -2.61 25.94 10.93
CA GLN A 111 -3.83 25.46 11.60
C GLN A 111 -4.87 26.57 11.78
N THR A 112 -4.46 27.83 11.86
CA THR A 112 -5.37 28.93 12.24
C THR A 112 -5.45 30.09 11.24
N ASP A 113 -4.49 30.19 10.32
CA ASP A 113 -4.40 31.22 9.29
C ASP A 113 -4.04 30.60 7.93
N ASN A 114 -4.68 29.48 7.58
CA ASN A 114 -4.37 28.73 6.37
C ASN A 114 -4.84 29.47 5.10
N GLY A 115 -4.09 29.32 4.00
CA GLY A 115 -4.47 29.87 2.69
C GLY A 115 -5.85 29.38 2.23
N ASN A 116 -6.21 28.13 2.51
CA ASN A 116 -7.51 27.56 2.15
C ASN A 116 -8.69 28.24 2.89
N TYR A 117 -8.44 28.82 4.07
CA TYR A 117 -9.44 29.61 4.79
C TYR A 117 -9.50 31.05 4.27
N THR A 118 -8.35 31.66 4.02
CA THR A 118 -8.25 33.09 3.68
C THR A 118 -8.49 33.39 2.20
N ASN A 119 -8.29 32.42 1.30
CA ASN A 119 -8.54 32.60 -0.12
C ASN A 119 -10.04 32.65 -0.43
N THR A 120 -10.52 33.86 -0.74
CA THR A 120 -11.93 34.16 -1.04
C THR A 120 -12.55 33.32 -2.16
N LYS A 121 -11.76 32.71 -3.05
CA LYS A 121 -12.28 31.80 -4.10
C LYS A 121 -12.88 30.52 -3.53
N ASN A 122 -12.46 30.07 -2.34
CA ASN A 122 -13.08 28.93 -1.65
C ASN A 122 -14.49 29.26 -1.11
N GLY A 123 -14.82 30.55 -1.00
CA GLY A 123 -16.17 31.02 -0.66
C GLY A 123 -16.68 30.44 0.65
N LYS A 124 -17.90 29.88 0.61
CA LYS A 124 -18.56 29.29 1.79
C LYS A 124 -17.92 28.00 2.30
N ASP A 125 -17.09 27.37 1.47
CA ASP A 125 -16.45 26.09 1.77
C ASP A 125 -15.01 26.29 2.31
N ALA A 126 -14.58 27.55 2.46
CA ALA A 126 -13.28 27.90 3.03
C ALA A 126 -13.17 27.40 4.48
N ALA A 127 -12.11 26.66 4.80
CA ALA A 127 -11.87 26.09 6.11
C ALA A 127 -10.37 26.11 6.45
N ASN A 128 -10.07 26.34 7.73
CA ASN A 128 -8.75 25.98 8.28
C ASN A 128 -8.70 24.46 8.48
N PRO A 129 -7.51 23.83 8.55
CA PRO A 129 -7.40 22.44 8.94
C PRO A 129 -8.07 22.18 10.29
N TYR A 130 -8.84 21.10 10.39
CA TYR A 130 -9.57 20.77 11.61
C TYR A 130 -9.60 19.27 11.86
N ARG A 131 -9.66 18.90 13.14
CA ARG A 131 -9.70 17.50 13.54
C ARG A 131 -11.04 16.86 13.17
N LEU A 132 -10.99 15.73 12.48
CA LEU A 132 -12.10 14.80 12.32
C LEU A 132 -12.18 13.87 13.53
N ASP A 133 -13.36 13.78 14.12
CA ASP A 133 -13.63 12.85 15.21
C ASP A 133 -13.52 11.39 14.73
N ARG A 134 -13.19 10.46 15.62
CA ARG A 134 -13.15 9.03 15.26
C ARG A 134 -14.50 8.51 14.76
N SER A 135 -15.61 9.07 15.24
CA SER A 135 -16.96 8.76 14.73
C SER A 135 -17.23 9.30 13.32
N GLN A 136 -16.37 10.18 12.80
CA GLN A 136 -16.39 10.75 11.46
C GLN A 136 -15.42 10.05 10.50
N ALA A 137 -14.97 8.83 10.82
CA ALA A 137 -14.11 8.02 9.96
C ALA A 137 -14.67 7.83 8.54
N ALA A 138 -16.00 7.81 8.39
CA ALA A 138 -16.70 7.75 7.11
C ALA A 138 -16.73 9.10 6.38
N THR A 139 -15.62 9.49 5.76
CA THR A 139 -15.50 10.72 4.97
C THR A 139 -16.00 10.52 3.53
N ALA A 140 -16.29 11.62 2.82
CA ALA A 140 -16.50 11.55 1.38
C ALA A 140 -15.16 11.43 0.66
N ASP A 141 -15.19 10.75 -0.48
CA ASP A 141 -14.08 10.71 -1.42
C ASP A 141 -13.82 12.09 -2.04
N GLN A 142 -12.67 12.69 -1.72
CA GLN A 142 -12.26 13.98 -2.27
C GLN A 142 -11.85 13.80 -3.73
N ASN A 143 -12.07 14.80 -4.58
CA ASN A 143 -11.70 14.73 -5.98
C ASN A 143 -10.17 14.76 -6.14
N HIS A 144 -9.61 13.63 -6.56
CA HIS A 144 -8.18 13.37 -6.74
C HIS A 144 -7.81 13.22 -8.24
N ALA A 145 -8.59 13.85 -9.13
CA ALA A 145 -8.29 13.86 -10.55
C ALA A 145 -7.06 14.73 -10.88
N TYR A 146 -6.27 14.34 -11.88
CA TYR A 146 -5.00 14.99 -12.25
C TYR A 146 -5.05 16.52 -12.34
N THR A 147 -6.09 17.06 -12.97
CA THR A 147 -6.24 18.52 -13.13
C THR A 147 -6.82 19.21 -11.91
N ALA A 148 -7.65 18.51 -11.13
CA ALA A 148 -8.22 19.07 -9.91
C ALA A 148 -7.12 19.33 -8.87
N GLU A 149 -6.19 18.39 -8.71
CA GLU A 149 -5.05 18.55 -7.82
C GLU A 149 -4.14 19.70 -8.27
N GLN A 150 -3.77 19.76 -9.56
CA GLN A 150 -2.98 20.88 -10.09
C GLN A 150 -3.64 22.25 -9.82
N MET A 151 -4.96 22.34 -10.00
CA MET A 151 -5.69 23.57 -9.73
C MET A 151 -5.75 23.91 -8.24
N ALA A 152 -5.86 22.92 -7.35
CA ALA A 152 -5.83 23.13 -5.90
C ALA A 152 -4.47 23.62 -5.40
N TYR A 153 -3.38 23.17 -6.01
CA TYR A 153 -2.03 23.64 -5.69
C TYR A 153 -1.78 25.10 -6.13
N ASP A 154 -2.62 25.67 -7.01
CA ASP A 154 -2.58 27.06 -7.49
C ASP A 154 -1.16 27.65 -7.61
N ASN A 155 -0.35 27.10 -8.52
CA ASN A 155 1.03 27.54 -8.77
C ASN A 155 1.94 27.51 -7.53
N GLY A 156 1.69 26.60 -6.59
CA GLY A 156 2.46 26.41 -5.36
C GLY A 156 1.91 27.17 -4.14
N LEU A 157 0.80 27.91 -4.28
CA LEU A 157 0.13 28.57 -3.15
C LEU A 157 -0.62 27.59 -2.25
N ALA A 158 -1.08 26.45 -2.81
CA ALA A 158 -1.74 25.37 -2.08
C ALA A 158 -2.97 25.83 -1.27
N ASP A 159 -3.79 26.71 -1.84
CA ASP A 159 -4.85 27.44 -1.15
C ASP A 159 -6.24 27.31 -1.78
N LEU A 160 -6.45 26.38 -2.72
CA LEU A 160 -7.73 26.16 -3.41
C LEU A 160 -8.26 24.72 -3.32
N PHE A 161 -7.88 23.97 -2.29
CA PHE A 161 -8.35 22.60 -2.09
C PHE A 161 -9.88 22.51 -1.92
N PRO A 162 -10.55 23.31 -1.07
CA PRO A 162 -12.00 23.28 -0.98
C PRO A 162 -12.71 23.52 -2.32
N LEU A 163 -12.15 24.37 -3.18
CA LEU A 163 -12.75 24.67 -4.48
C LEU A 163 -12.65 23.50 -5.47
N TYR A 164 -11.46 22.94 -5.64
CA TYR A 164 -11.15 22.01 -6.74
C TYR A 164 -11.21 20.54 -6.37
N THR A 165 -10.78 20.19 -5.15
CA THR A 165 -10.71 18.80 -4.69
C THR A 165 -11.80 18.49 -3.65
N GLY A 166 -12.34 19.51 -2.97
CA GLY A 166 -13.29 19.33 -1.88
C GLY A 166 -14.65 18.70 -2.24
N LYS A 167 -15.08 17.76 -1.39
CA LYS A 167 -16.40 17.11 -1.37
C LYS A 167 -16.81 16.82 0.08
N GLY A 168 -18.08 17.00 0.41
CA GLY A 168 -18.61 16.75 1.76
C GLY A 168 -19.40 15.45 1.87
N THR A 169 -19.45 14.88 3.08
CA THR A 169 -20.31 13.74 3.39
C THR A 169 -21.78 14.18 3.38
N ALA A 170 -22.61 13.50 2.61
CA ALA A 170 -24.04 13.81 2.50
C ALA A 170 -24.73 13.72 3.88
N GLY A 171 -25.44 14.78 4.27
CA GLY A 171 -26.11 14.86 5.58
C GLY A 171 -25.18 15.17 6.76
N GLY A 172 -23.88 15.42 6.51
CA GLY A 172 -22.94 15.91 7.52
C GLY A 172 -23.26 17.34 7.97
N ALA A 173 -22.91 17.66 9.20
CA ALA A 173 -22.98 19.02 9.74
C ALA A 173 -21.66 19.77 9.48
N ASP A 174 -21.73 21.10 9.52
CA ASP A 174 -20.58 22.01 9.46
C ASP A 174 -19.62 21.67 8.30
N GLU A 175 -18.30 21.87 8.46
CA GLU A 175 -17.32 21.63 7.40
C GLU A 175 -17.38 20.20 6.86
N PHE A 176 -17.70 19.21 7.70
CA PHE A 176 -17.82 17.79 7.34
C PHE A 176 -18.89 17.52 6.27
N GLY A 177 -19.96 18.33 6.25
CA GLY A 177 -21.02 18.25 5.23
C GLY A 177 -20.76 19.06 3.96
N THR A 178 -19.63 19.75 3.87
CA THR A 178 -19.33 20.71 2.80
C THR A 178 -18.03 20.35 2.07
N LYS A 179 -17.65 21.12 1.05
CA LYS A 179 -16.35 20.90 0.40
C LYS A 179 -15.16 21.24 1.31
N GLY A 180 -15.40 21.92 2.43
CA GLY A 180 -14.41 22.13 3.48
C GLY A 180 -13.89 20.85 4.12
N GLN A 181 -14.58 19.70 3.95
CA GLN A 181 -14.14 18.40 4.46
C GLN A 181 -12.73 17.98 4.03
N VAL A 182 -12.26 18.45 2.86
CA VAL A 182 -10.88 18.22 2.41
C VAL A 182 -9.82 18.77 3.37
N MET A 183 -10.18 19.74 4.22
CA MET A 183 -9.31 20.31 5.25
C MET A 183 -9.32 19.50 6.55
N GLY A 184 -10.13 18.44 6.64
CA GLY A 184 -10.18 17.57 7.80
C GLY A 184 -8.89 16.74 7.93
N TYR A 185 -8.40 16.53 9.15
CA TYR A 185 -7.32 15.61 9.46
C TYR A 185 -7.69 14.68 10.62
N PHE A 186 -7.14 13.48 10.63
CA PHE A 186 -7.16 12.56 11.76
C PHE A 186 -5.90 12.73 12.62
N ASP A 187 -6.00 12.28 13.87
CA ASP A 187 -4.87 12.16 14.79
C ASP A 187 -4.69 10.71 15.27
N GLY A 188 -3.73 10.48 16.16
CA GLY A 188 -3.44 9.16 16.72
C GLY A 188 -4.59 8.50 17.48
N ASN A 189 -5.70 9.21 17.71
CA ASN A 189 -6.89 8.60 18.28
C ASN A 189 -7.75 7.88 17.23
N THR A 190 -7.63 8.22 15.94
CA THR A 190 -8.29 7.51 14.83
C THR A 190 -7.33 6.54 14.14
N VAL A 191 -6.23 7.05 13.56
CA VAL A 191 -5.20 6.26 12.84
C VAL A 191 -4.14 5.69 13.79
N THR A 192 -4.62 5.10 14.88
CA THR A 192 -3.82 4.69 16.03
C THR A 192 -2.73 3.70 15.66
N ALA A 193 -3.00 2.74 14.77
CA ALA A 193 -1.98 1.77 14.37
C ALA A 193 -0.84 2.46 13.60
N LEU A 194 -1.17 3.33 12.66
CA LEU A 194 -0.20 4.04 11.82
C LEU A 194 0.71 4.96 12.64
N TRP A 195 0.16 5.70 13.61
CA TRP A 195 0.98 6.52 14.52
C TRP A 195 1.88 5.67 15.41
N ASN A 196 1.41 4.50 15.87
CA ASN A 196 2.25 3.58 16.64
C ASN A 196 3.33 2.93 15.76
N TYR A 197 3.08 2.68 14.48
CA TYR A 197 4.14 2.26 13.57
C TYR A 197 5.20 3.35 13.41
N ALA A 198 4.80 4.61 13.22
CA ALA A 198 5.74 5.73 13.16
C ALA A 198 6.57 5.91 14.46
N GLN A 199 6.02 5.54 15.62
CA GLN A 199 6.74 5.56 16.91
C GLN A 199 7.78 4.45 17.07
N ASN A 200 7.61 3.31 16.39
CA ASN A 200 8.42 2.11 16.59
C ASN A 200 9.28 1.74 15.37
N TYR A 201 9.00 2.33 14.22
CA TYR A 201 9.69 2.10 12.95
C TYR A 201 10.11 3.44 12.33
N ALA A 202 10.26 3.47 11.00
CA ALA A 202 10.56 4.67 10.25
C ALA A 202 9.30 5.22 9.57
N MET A 203 9.26 6.54 9.44
CA MET A 203 8.27 7.28 8.65
C MET A 203 9.01 8.32 7.81
N SER A 204 8.58 8.51 6.56
CA SER A 204 9.04 9.60 5.70
C SER A 204 7.96 10.68 5.67
N ASP A 205 8.33 11.93 5.93
CA ASP A 205 7.50 13.14 5.78
C ASP A 205 7.82 13.90 4.47
N ALA A 206 8.58 13.27 3.58
CA ALA A 206 8.99 13.80 2.28
C ALA A 206 8.88 12.72 1.19
N ALA A 207 7.77 11.96 1.21
CA ALA A 207 7.40 11.01 0.18
C ALA A 207 6.22 11.57 -0.63
N PHE A 208 6.43 11.74 -1.94
CA PHE A 208 5.46 12.33 -2.86
C PHE A 208 5.06 11.31 -3.91
N THR A 209 3.84 11.43 -4.43
CA THR A 209 3.46 10.75 -5.68
C THR A 209 4.34 11.26 -6.83
N ASP A 210 4.71 10.37 -7.75
CA ASP A 210 5.52 10.71 -8.93
C ASP A 210 4.77 11.65 -9.91
N THR A 211 3.44 11.59 -9.90
CA THR A 211 2.55 12.46 -10.68
C THR A 211 1.29 12.81 -9.88
N TYR A 212 0.67 13.95 -10.21
CA TYR A 212 -0.72 14.20 -9.84
C TYR A 212 -1.65 13.11 -10.37
N GLY A 213 -2.86 13.08 -9.84
CA GLY A 213 -3.95 12.27 -10.33
C GLY A 213 -4.22 11.01 -9.51
N PRO A 214 -5.14 10.18 -10.02
CA PRO A 214 -5.79 9.18 -9.20
C PRO A 214 -5.00 7.87 -9.10
N SER A 215 -5.69 6.81 -8.69
CA SER A 215 -5.13 5.53 -8.28
C SER A 215 -4.40 4.81 -9.41
N THR A 216 -4.89 4.83 -10.65
CA THR A 216 -4.20 4.12 -11.74
C THR A 216 -2.81 4.70 -12.07
N PRO A 217 -2.63 6.03 -12.23
CA PRO A 217 -1.30 6.61 -12.31
C PRO A 217 -0.37 6.17 -11.17
N GLY A 218 -0.81 6.27 -9.90
CA GLY A 218 0.01 5.85 -8.76
C GLY A 218 0.40 4.37 -8.82
N ALA A 219 -0.53 3.49 -9.22
CA ALA A 219 -0.25 2.07 -9.44
C ALA A 219 0.81 1.88 -10.54
N LEU A 220 0.71 2.55 -11.68
CA LEU A 220 1.71 2.38 -12.73
C LEU A 220 3.10 2.90 -12.31
N GLU A 221 3.16 4.03 -11.61
CA GLU A 221 4.41 4.63 -11.15
C GLU A 221 5.13 3.71 -10.14
N VAL A 222 4.45 3.09 -9.19
CA VAL A 222 5.12 2.24 -8.18
C VAL A 222 5.77 0.97 -8.75
N VAL A 223 5.30 0.48 -9.91
CA VAL A 223 5.86 -0.74 -10.56
C VAL A 223 6.68 -0.46 -11.81
N ALA A 224 6.54 0.71 -12.43
CA ALA A 224 7.20 1.03 -13.70
C ALA A 224 7.87 2.42 -13.73
N GLY A 225 7.56 3.31 -12.79
CA GLY A 225 8.10 4.67 -12.70
C GLY A 225 7.74 5.56 -13.88
N GLN A 226 6.64 5.25 -14.58
CA GLN A 226 6.11 6.08 -15.67
C GLN A 226 4.66 5.69 -16.07
N THR A 227 3.92 6.65 -16.63
CA THR A 227 2.52 6.51 -17.13
C THR A 227 2.36 6.76 -18.64
N ASN A 228 3.48 6.91 -19.36
CA ASN A 228 3.54 7.04 -20.83
C ASN A 228 3.53 5.65 -21.53
N GLY A 229 3.32 5.64 -22.84
CA GLY A 229 3.25 4.42 -23.62
C GLY A 229 1.90 3.73 -23.47
N MET A 230 0.84 4.47 -23.12
CA MET A 230 -0.51 3.93 -23.03
C MET A 230 -1.03 3.56 -24.42
N GLN A 231 -1.52 2.34 -24.56
CA GLN A 231 -2.20 1.82 -25.73
C GLN A 231 -3.70 1.73 -25.49
N ILE A 232 -4.47 2.40 -26.32
CA ILE A 232 -5.93 2.32 -26.31
C ILE A 232 -6.36 1.00 -26.95
N ILE A 233 -7.06 0.15 -26.21
CA ILE A 233 -7.69 -1.06 -26.73
C ILE A 233 -9.16 -0.78 -27.08
N GLN A 234 -9.87 -0.14 -26.15
CA GLN A 234 -11.25 0.29 -26.34
C GLN A 234 -11.42 1.63 -25.59
N THR A 235 -12.10 2.59 -26.21
CA THR A 235 -12.37 3.87 -25.55
C THR A 235 -13.69 4.48 -26.01
N SER A 236 -14.41 5.07 -25.06
CA SER A 236 -15.53 5.99 -25.29
C SER A 236 -15.10 7.46 -25.22
N LYS A 237 -13.83 7.73 -24.89
CA LYS A 237 -13.30 9.07 -24.60
C LYS A 237 -12.41 9.59 -25.72
N LYS A 238 -12.39 10.90 -25.87
CA LYS A 238 -11.38 11.63 -26.65
C LYS A 238 -10.20 11.99 -25.73
N PRO A 239 -9.04 12.41 -26.27
CA PRO A 239 -7.97 12.95 -25.43
C PRO A 239 -8.48 14.08 -24.51
N PHE A 240 -7.96 14.14 -23.30
CA PHE A 240 -8.34 15.13 -22.29
C PHE A 240 -8.17 16.55 -22.83
N THR A 241 -9.12 17.41 -22.47
CA THR A 241 -9.00 18.87 -22.58
C THR A 241 -9.54 19.50 -21.32
N THR A 242 -9.20 20.75 -21.05
CA THR A 242 -9.77 21.49 -19.90
C THR A 242 -11.30 21.62 -19.95
N ALA A 243 -11.93 21.41 -21.12
CA ALA A 243 -13.37 21.43 -21.30
C ALA A 243 -14.03 20.03 -21.25
N ALA A 244 -13.26 18.95 -21.32
CA ALA A 244 -13.78 17.59 -21.42
C ALA A 244 -12.87 16.57 -20.74
N TYR A 245 -13.44 15.86 -19.77
CA TYR A 245 -12.78 14.79 -19.03
C TYR A 245 -12.31 13.63 -19.92
N SER A 246 -11.15 13.09 -19.59
CA SER A 246 -10.58 11.86 -20.13
C SER A 246 -9.46 11.33 -19.22
N TYR A 247 -9.13 10.07 -19.39
CA TYR A 247 -8.06 9.38 -18.68
C TYR A 247 -6.70 9.45 -19.38
N TYR A 248 -6.61 10.15 -20.51
CA TYR A 248 -5.36 10.23 -21.27
C TYR A 248 -5.17 11.55 -22.02
N ILE A 249 -3.91 11.88 -22.29
CA ILE A 249 -3.46 12.99 -23.15
C ILE A 249 -2.55 12.47 -24.25
N ASN A 250 -2.37 13.26 -25.31
CA ASN A 250 -1.31 13.01 -26.30
C ASN A 250 0.05 13.32 -25.67
N ASP A 251 1.06 12.49 -25.93
CA ASP A 251 2.43 12.67 -25.43
C ASP A 251 3.27 13.66 -26.26
N GLY A 252 2.72 14.18 -27.35
CA GLY A 252 3.40 15.11 -28.27
C GLY A 252 4.32 14.45 -29.32
N VAL A 253 4.52 13.14 -29.27
CA VAL A 253 5.35 12.37 -30.23
C VAL A 253 4.60 11.22 -30.91
N GLY A 254 3.28 11.14 -30.70
CA GLY A 254 2.39 10.22 -31.40
C GLY A 254 1.86 9.06 -30.55
N GLY A 255 2.17 9.04 -29.26
CA GLY A 255 1.60 8.14 -28.25
C GLY A 255 0.73 8.87 -27.23
N PHE A 256 0.47 8.19 -26.11
CA PHE A 256 -0.42 8.67 -25.07
C PHE A 256 0.18 8.49 -23.68
N THR A 257 -0.15 9.44 -22.80
CA THR A 257 0.12 9.37 -21.36
C THR A 257 -1.19 9.19 -20.63
N MET A 258 -1.23 8.23 -19.71
CA MET A 258 -2.36 8.04 -18.80
C MET A 258 -2.31 9.08 -17.69
N ILE A 259 -3.46 9.71 -17.42
CA ILE A 259 -3.57 10.77 -16.40
C ILE A 259 -4.77 10.58 -15.46
N ASN A 260 -5.71 9.68 -15.74
CA ASN A 260 -6.74 9.29 -14.77
C ASN A 260 -7.04 7.79 -14.88
N ASP A 261 -7.99 7.32 -14.08
CA ASP A 261 -8.36 5.92 -14.01
C ASP A 261 -9.06 5.42 -15.28
N VAL A 262 -8.63 4.25 -15.71
CA VAL A 262 -9.23 3.45 -16.77
C VAL A 262 -8.82 2.01 -16.55
N ASP A 263 -9.73 1.06 -16.74
CA ASP A 263 -9.45 -0.34 -16.44
C ASP A 263 -8.38 -0.96 -17.39
N PRO A 264 -7.61 -1.95 -16.91
CA PRO A 264 -6.69 -2.71 -17.75
C PRO A 264 -7.45 -3.56 -18.78
N ALA A 265 -6.92 -3.66 -19.99
CA ALA A 265 -7.55 -4.45 -21.03
C ALA A 265 -7.40 -5.96 -20.81
N GLY A 266 -8.44 -6.71 -21.19
CA GLY A 266 -8.44 -8.17 -21.12
C GLY A 266 -8.78 -8.74 -19.75
N ASP A 267 -8.60 -8.00 -18.65
CA ASP A 267 -9.06 -8.41 -17.32
C ASP A 267 -10.58 -8.68 -17.37
N VAL A 268 -10.97 -9.88 -16.94
CA VAL A 268 -12.34 -10.40 -17.06
C VAL A 268 -13.34 -9.55 -16.27
N CYS A 269 -12.89 -8.89 -15.21
CA CYS A 269 -13.69 -8.02 -14.38
C CYS A 269 -13.74 -6.58 -14.89
N SER A 270 -12.91 -6.20 -15.85
CA SER A 270 -12.83 -4.83 -16.37
C SER A 270 -14.01 -4.43 -17.25
N SER A 271 -14.33 -3.13 -17.21
CA SER A 271 -15.29 -2.44 -18.07
C SER A 271 -15.10 -2.80 -19.53
N LYS A 272 -16.18 -2.95 -20.31
CA LYS A 272 -16.08 -3.25 -21.75
C LYS A 272 -16.02 -2.00 -22.63
N THR A 273 -16.12 -0.80 -22.06
CA THR A 273 -16.21 0.46 -22.84
C THR A 273 -14.90 1.23 -22.91
N ASP A 274 -14.06 1.11 -21.89
CA ASP A 274 -12.84 1.88 -21.72
C ASP A 274 -11.80 0.95 -21.10
N GLN A 275 -10.83 0.54 -21.93
CA GLN A 275 -9.77 -0.38 -21.56
C GLN A 275 -8.48 -0.03 -22.28
N VAL A 276 -7.37 -0.14 -21.56
CA VAL A 276 -6.04 0.21 -22.07
C VAL A 276 -4.99 -0.79 -21.63
N MET A 277 -3.84 -0.77 -22.32
CA MET A 277 -2.62 -1.46 -21.92
C MET A 277 -1.48 -0.45 -21.84
N MET A 278 -0.39 -0.83 -21.19
CA MET A 278 0.85 -0.07 -21.13
C MET A 278 1.92 -0.78 -21.96
N THR A 279 2.62 0.00 -22.77
CA THR A 279 3.87 -0.44 -23.40
C THR A 279 5.04 -0.19 -22.46
N GLY A 280 6.06 -1.04 -22.54
CA GLY A 280 7.23 -0.96 -21.70
C GLY A 280 7.37 -2.19 -20.83
N LYS A 281 8.22 -2.05 -19.81
CA LYS A 281 8.42 -3.08 -18.80
C LYS A 281 8.08 -2.52 -17.44
N ASN A 282 7.67 -3.40 -16.54
CA ASN A 282 7.55 -3.12 -15.12
C ASN A 282 8.57 -3.96 -14.33
N ILE A 283 8.61 -3.78 -13.01
CA ILE A 283 9.53 -4.52 -12.13
C ILE A 283 9.32 -6.03 -12.19
N GLY A 284 8.10 -6.51 -12.44
CA GLY A 284 7.77 -7.92 -12.61
C GLY A 284 8.50 -8.57 -13.79
N ASP A 285 8.65 -7.85 -14.91
CA ASP A 285 9.47 -8.33 -16.04
C ASP A 285 10.93 -8.57 -15.65
N LEU A 286 11.48 -7.69 -14.81
CA LEU A 286 12.86 -7.77 -14.34
C LEU A 286 13.04 -8.89 -13.32
N LEU A 287 12.07 -9.08 -12.43
CA LEU A 287 12.05 -10.16 -11.45
C LEU A 287 11.93 -11.53 -12.13
N ASN A 288 11.06 -11.64 -13.15
CA ASN A 288 10.96 -12.82 -14.02
C ASN A 288 12.30 -13.13 -14.70
N ALA A 289 12.93 -12.13 -15.32
CA ALA A 289 14.22 -12.31 -15.99
C ALA A 289 15.34 -12.77 -15.03
N ALA A 290 15.24 -12.37 -13.75
CA ALA A 290 16.18 -12.76 -12.70
C ALA A 290 15.81 -14.06 -11.96
N ASN A 291 14.67 -14.69 -12.28
CA ASN A 291 14.09 -15.81 -11.53
C ASN A 291 13.94 -15.52 -10.03
N ILE A 292 13.56 -14.29 -9.68
CA ILE A 292 13.31 -13.87 -8.30
C ILE A 292 11.83 -14.06 -8.00
N THR A 293 11.48 -14.62 -6.84
CA THR A 293 10.08 -14.85 -6.49
C THR A 293 9.34 -13.56 -6.20
N TRP A 294 8.17 -13.37 -6.81
CA TRP A 294 7.38 -12.17 -6.62
C TRP A 294 5.88 -12.35 -6.89
N GLY A 295 5.06 -11.41 -6.41
CA GLY A 295 3.65 -11.38 -6.82
C GLY A 295 2.88 -10.12 -6.42
N GLY A 296 1.81 -9.85 -7.17
CA GLY A 296 0.71 -8.97 -6.82
C GLY A 296 -0.40 -9.74 -6.11
N PHE A 297 -0.79 -9.31 -4.90
CA PHE A 297 -1.73 -10.00 -4.03
C PHE A 297 -2.89 -9.07 -3.68
N MET A 298 -4.03 -9.22 -4.36
CA MET A 298 -5.13 -8.27 -4.25
C MET A 298 -6.40 -8.87 -3.63
N GLY A 299 -7.06 -8.08 -2.78
CA GLY A 299 -8.43 -8.37 -2.36
C GLY A 299 -9.36 -8.51 -3.58
N GLY A 300 -10.33 -9.41 -3.50
CA GLY A 300 -11.29 -9.64 -4.59
C GLY A 300 -10.77 -10.45 -5.78
N PHE A 301 -9.46 -10.59 -5.98
CA PHE A 301 -8.89 -11.19 -7.20
C PHE A 301 -9.28 -12.67 -7.38
N ASN A 302 -9.34 -13.46 -6.30
CA ASN A 302 -9.80 -14.84 -6.36
C ASN A 302 -11.32 -14.91 -6.61
N LEU A 303 -11.67 -15.19 -7.87
CA LEU A 303 -13.06 -15.27 -8.34
C LEU A 303 -13.85 -16.46 -7.78
N GLN A 304 -13.18 -17.45 -7.16
CA GLN A 304 -13.83 -18.64 -6.60
C GLN A 304 -14.29 -18.43 -5.15
N THR A 305 -13.83 -17.37 -4.49
CA THR A 305 -14.22 -17.05 -3.12
C THR A 305 -15.67 -16.55 -3.09
N VAL A 306 -16.44 -17.06 -2.13
CA VAL A 306 -17.80 -16.62 -1.85
C VAL A 306 -17.82 -15.93 -0.49
N ASN A 307 -18.26 -14.68 -0.45
CA ASN A 307 -18.39 -13.94 0.81
C ASN A 307 -19.61 -14.43 1.60
N SER A 308 -19.67 -14.12 2.89
CA SER A 308 -20.78 -14.53 3.77
C SER A 308 -22.16 -14.00 3.31
N ASN A 309 -22.18 -12.92 2.54
CA ASN A 309 -23.38 -12.38 1.89
C ASN A 309 -23.77 -13.10 0.59
N GLY A 310 -23.06 -14.17 0.21
CA GLY A 310 -23.31 -14.99 -0.98
C GLY A 310 -22.72 -14.43 -2.29
N THR A 311 -22.06 -13.28 -2.26
CA THR A 311 -21.46 -12.68 -3.47
C THR A 311 -20.14 -13.35 -3.85
N THR A 312 -19.81 -13.38 -5.15
CA THR A 312 -18.62 -14.06 -5.70
C THR A 312 -18.24 -13.53 -7.07
N GLY A 313 -17.11 -13.99 -7.63
CA GLY A 313 -16.55 -13.54 -8.91
C GLY A 313 -16.29 -12.04 -8.94
N CYS A 314 -16.41 -11.42 -10.12
CA CYS A 314 -16.27 -9.97 -10.28
C CYS A 314 -17.36 -9.13 -9.56
N LYS A 315 -18.36 -9.79 -8.96
CA LYS A 315 -19.43 -9.15 -8.16
C LYS A 315 -19.26 -9.39 -6.66
N ARG A 316 -18.17 -10.04 -6.26
CA ARG A 316 -17.85 -10.28 -4.85
C ARG A 316 -17.71 -8.93 -4.16
N SER A 317 -18.42 -8.74 -3.07
CA SER A 317 -18.52 -7.45 -2.39
C SER A 317 -18.67 -7.60 -0.88
N THR A 318 -18.25 -6.57 -0.15
CA THR A 318 -18.28 -6.50 1.30
C THR A 318 -18.86 -5.16 1.75
N VAL A 319 -19.59 -5.17 2.87
CA VAL A 319 -20.10 -3.95 3.51
C VAL A 319 -19.14 -3.58 4.64
N SER A 320 -18.61 -2.35 4.62
CA SER A 320 -17.90 -1.79 5.77
C SER A 320 -18.89 -1.55 6.92
N ASN A 321 -18.53 -1.95 8.13
CA ASN A 321 -19.35 -1.69 9.32
C ASN A 321 -19.27 -0.22 9.76
N VAL A 322 -18.24 0.52 9.32
CA VAL A 322 -18.01 1.92 9.68
C VAL A 322 -18.75 2.83 8.71
N ILE A 323 -18.59 2.60 7.40
CA ILE A 323 -19.31 3.36 6.36
C ILE A 323 -20.80 3.02 6.36
N GLY A 324 -21.14 1.74 6.54
CA GLY A 324 -22.49 1.23 6.34
C GLY A 324 -22.95 1.29 4.87
N GLY A 325 -24.23 1.04 4.63
CA GLY A 325 -24.82 1.18 3.29
C GLY A 325 -24.57 0.01 2.34
N ALA A 326 -24.35 0.32 1.06
CA ALA A 326 -24.22 -0.68 0.00
C ALA A 326 -22.86 -1.37 0.04
N ALA A 327 -22.83 -2.67 -0.29
CA ALA A 327 -21.58 -3.42 -0.41
C ALA A 327 -20.73 -2.87 -1.56
N MET A 328 -19.43 -2.74 -1.33
CA MET A 328 -18.47 -2.41 -2.38
C MET A 328 -17.79 -3.66 -2.94
N GLY A 329 -17.52 -3.66 -4.24
CA GLY A 329 -16.80 -4.75 -4.91
C GLY A 329 -15.41 -4.91 -4.31
N ASP A 330 -15.05 -6.14 -3.93
CA ASP A 330 -13.78 -6.39 -3.23
C ASP A 330 -12.56 -6.17 -4.14
N TYR A 331 -12.73 -6.37 -5.46
CA TYR A 331 -11.69 -6.15 -6.47
C TYR A 331 -11.97 -4.84 -7.21
N ILE A 332 -10.96 -3.98 -7.27
CA ILE A 332 -10.96 -2.77 -8.09
C ILE A 332 -9.90 -2.95 -9.18
N GLN A 333 -10.38 -3.04 -10.42
CA GLN A 333 -9.63 -3.42 -11.60
C GLN A 333 -8.51 -2.43 -11.89
N HIS A 334 -8.84 -1.14 -11.83
CA HIS A 334 -7.90 -0.07 -12.12
C HIS A 334 -6.88 0.21 -11.00
N HIS A 335 -6.92 -0.57 -9.91
CA HIS A 335 -5.89 -0.61 -8.87
C HIS A 335 -4.86 -1.72 -9.10
N ASN A 336 -5.07 -2.62 -10.08
CA ASN A 336 -4.17 -3.74 -10.33
C ASN A 336 -2.99 -3.31 -11.22
N TRP A 337 -1.84 -3.11 -10.57
CA TRP A 337 -0.59 -2.66 -11.17
C TRP A 337 -0.19 -3.42 -12.44
N PHE A 338 -0.25 -4.75 -12.39
CA PHE A 338 0.43 -5.62 -13.35
C PHE A 338 -0.47 -6.07 -14.50
N GLN A 339 -1.80 -5.95 -14.35
CA GLN A 339 -2.78 -6.28 -15.40
C GLN A 339 -2.68 -5.38 -16.63
N TYR A 340 -2.06 -4.19 -16.50
CA TYR A 340 -1.86 -3.27 -17.62
C TYR A 340 -0.75 -3.71 -18.59
N TYR A 341 0.03 -4.74 -18.28
CA TYR A 341 1.16 -5.17 -19.09
C TYR A 341 0.97 -6.61 -19.55
N ALA A 342 1.01 -6.84 -20.86
CA ALA A 342 0.73 -8.16 -21.42
C ALA A 342 1.68 -9.27 -20.90
N SER A 343 2.90 -8.90 -20.48
CA SER A 343 3.90 -9.83 -19.93
C SER A 343 3.60 -10.28 -18.50
N THR A 344 2.92 -9.46 -17.69
CA THR A 344 2.64 -9.73 -16.27
C THR A 344 1.16 -9.87 -15.95
N ALA A 345 0.27 -9.68 -16.92
CA ALA A 345 -1.16 -9.80 -16.71
C ALA A 345 -1.60 -11.26 -16.48
N ASN A 346 -2.63 -11.42 -15.66
CA ASN A 346 -3.45 -12.62 -15.52
C ASN A 346 -4.93 -12.26 -15.80
N PRO A 347 -5.31 -12.14 -17.09
CA PRO A 347 -6.59 -11.55 -17.48
C PRO A 347 -7.81 -12.38 -17.03
N THR A 348 -7.64 -13.68 -16.80
CA THR A 348 -8.71 -14.60 -16.41
C THR A 348 -8.80 -14.82 -14.91
N HIS A 349 -7.90 -14.21 -14.13
CA HIS A 349 -7.73 -14.45 -12.70
C HIS A 349 -7.52 -15.94 -12.39
N ALA A 350 -6.73 -16.61 -13.24
CA ALA A 350 -6.42 -18.01 -13.04
C ALA A 350 -5.70 -18.21 -11.70
N ARG A 351 -6.07 -19.27 -11.00
CA ARG A 351 -5.50 -19.62 -9.69
C ARG A 351 -4.07 -20.16 -9.86
N PRO A 352 -3.18 -19.98 -8.88
CA PRO A 352 -1.89 -20.66 -8.88
C PRO A 352 -2.08 -22.17 -8.95
N SER A 353 -1.18 -22.87 -9.61
CA SER A 353 -1.26 -24.34 -9.73
C SER A 353 -1.14 -25.05 -8.38
N SER A 354 -0.48 -24.42 -7.40
CA SER A 354 -0.39 -24.84 -6.01
C SER A 354 0.11 -23.70 -5.12
N VAL A 355 0.00 -23.84 -3.80
CA VAL A 355 0.59 -22.88 -2.84
C VAL A 355 2.12 -22.77 -3.01
N ALA A 356 2.80 -23.86 -3.40
CA ALA A 356 4.23 -23.87 -3.64
C ALA A 356 4.64 -23.13 -4.92
N ALA A 357 3.72 -22.93 -5.87
CA ALA A 357 3.97 -22.19 -7.11
C ALA A 357 3.77 -20.68 -6.95
N ILE A 358 3.17 -20.21 -5.84
CA ILE A 358 3.02 -18.79 -5.56
C ILE A 358 4.40 -18.15 -5.51
N GLY A 359 4.59 -17.06 -6.25
CA GLY A 359 5.87 -16.38 -6.38
C GLY A 359 6.68 -16.81 -7.60
N TYR A 360 6.39 -17.93 -8.26
CA TYR A 360 7.20 -18.50 -9.34
C TYR A 360 6.51 -18.40 -10.71
N SER A 361 7.31 -18.22 -11.77
CA SER A 361 6.81 -18.17 -13.16
C SER A 361 6.43 -19.54 -13.71
N TYR A 362 6.95 -20.61 -13.10
CA TYR A 362 6.72 -21.99 -13.50
C TYR A 362 6.14 -22.80 -12.35
N GLN A 363 5.40 -23.85 -12.72
CA GLN A 363 4.93 -24.87 -11.79
C GLN A 363 6.12 -25.68 -11.24
N ALA A 364 5.83 -26.62 -10.33
CA ALA A 364 6.86 -27.44 -9.68
C ALA A 364 7.74 -28.26 -10.64
N ASP A 365 7.33 -28.45 -11.90
CA ASP A 365 8.14 -29.12 -12.93
C ASP A 365 9.24 -28.22 -13.54
N GLY A 366 9.26 -26.92 -13.20
CA GLY A 366 10.21 -25.93 -13.69
C GLY A 366 10.10 -25.63 -15.19
N LYS A 367 9.01 -26.04 -15.85
CA LYS A 367 8.84 -25.96 -17.32
C LYS A 367 7.48 -25.45 -17.73
N THR A 368 6.43 -25.93 -17.09
CA THR A 368 5.07 -25.50 -17.38
C THR A 368 4.86 -24.15 -16.72
N ALA A 369 4.48 -23.12 -17.49
CA ALA A 369 4.15 -21.81 -16.93
C ALA A 369 3.06 -21.94 -15.87
N ASP A 370 3.22 -21.26 -14.74
CA ASP A 370 2.15 -21.19 -13.75
C ASP A 370 1.03 -20.29 -14.30
N PRO A 371 -0.24 -20.72 -14.26
CA PRO A 371 -1.33 -19.97 -14.87
C PRO A 371 -1.61 -18.64 -14.17
N ALA A 372 -1.19 -18.43 -12.91
CA ALA A 372 -1.44 -17.19 -12.20
C ALA A 372 -0.59 -16.02 -12.69
N ASN A 373 0.52 -16.27 -13.38
CA ASN A 373 1.46 -15.26 -13.87
C ASN A 373 1.79 -14.17 -12.83
N HIS A 374 2.08 -14.59 -11.59
CA HIS A 374 2.41 -13.71 -10.45
C HIS A 374 1.27 -12.84 -9.89
N GLU A 375 0.03 -13.01 -10.39
CA GLU A 375 -1.15 -12.30 -9.92
C GLU A 375 -2.06 -13.21 -9.09
N TYR A 376 -2.30 -12.81 -7.85
CA TYR A 376 -2.91 -13.65 -6.82
C TYR A 376 -3.97 -12.90 -5.99
N GLY A 377 -4.77 -13.65 -5.24
CA GLY A 377 -5.62 -13.08 -4.19
C GLY A 377 -4.83 -12.75 -2.92
N ALA A 378 -5.27 -11.75 -2.15
CA ALA A 378 -4.61 -11.37 -0.89
C ALA A 378 -4.44 -12.53 0.11
N GLU A 379 -5.38 -13.48 0.17
CA GLU A 379 -5.27 -14.65 1.05
C GLU A 379 -4.25 -15.69 0.56
N ASP A 380 -3.85 -15.64 -0.73
CA ASP A 380 -2.76 -16.48 -1.25
C ASP A 380 -1.41 -16.07 -0.68
N PHE A 381 -1.20 -14.78 -0.42
CA PHE A 381 -0.01 -14.29 0.28
C PHE A 381 0.12 -14.95 1.65
N ILE A 382 -0.96 -14.93 2.43
CA ILE A 382 -1.01 -15.55 3.75
C ILE A 382 -0.79 -17.07 3.64
N ALA A 383 -1.39 -17.72 2.64
CA ALA A 383 -1.23 -19.15 2.41
C ALA A 383 0.21 -19.53 2.05
N ALA A 384 0.86 -18.76 1.18
CA ALA A 384 2.25 -18.98 0.77
C ALA A 384 3.22 -18.81 1.96
N VAL A 385 3.08 -17.70 2.69
CA VAL A 385 3.90 -17.40 3.87
C VAL A 385 3.73 -18.47 4.96
N LYS A 386 2.49 -18.89 5.27
CA LYS A 386 2.23 -19.99 6.21
C LYS A 386 2.85 -21.32 5.80
N ALA A 387 3.01 -21.55 4.49
CA ALA A 387 3.64 -22.75 3.95
C ALA A 387 5.18 -22.67 3.92
N GLY A 388 5.78 -21.59 4.43
CA GLY A 388 7.22 -21.34 4.36
C GLY A 388 7.70 -20.86 2.97
N ASN A 389 6.77 -20.47 2.09
CA ASN A 389 7.06 -19.97 0.76
C ASN A 389 6.90 -18.44 0.74
N TYR A 390 7.96 -17.73 1.11
CA TYR A 390 8.00 -16.27 1.18
C TYR A 390 8.49 -15.70 -0.15
N PRO A 391 7.67 -14.98 -0.93
CA PRO A 391 8.16 -14.29 -2.11
C PRO A 391 9.18 -13.22 -1.71
N ALA A 392 10.21 -13.01 -2.53
CA ALA A 392 11.21 -11.97 -2.28
C ALA A 392 10.60 -10.56 -2.41
N VAL A 393 9.63 -10.38 -3.34
CA VAL A 393 8.93 -9.10 -3.56
C VAL A 393 7.42 -9.34 -3.57
N SER A 394 6.68 -8.71 -2.66
CA SER A 394 5.22 -8.86 -2.58
C SER A 394 4.53 -7.50 -2.57
N TYR A 395 3.60 -7.28 -3.49
CA TYR A 395 2.69 -6.13 -3.48
C TYR A 395 1.34 -6.60 -2.94
N VAL A 396 0.86 -6.02 -1.84
CA VAL A 396 -0.35 -6.45 -1.15
C VAL A 396 -1.37 -5.31 -1.14
N LYS A 397 -2.54 -5.57 -1.73
CA LYS A 397 -3.71 -4.68 -1.73
C LYS A 397 -4.82 -5.28 -0.88
N ALA A 398 -5.40 -4.48 -0.01
CA ALA A 398 -6.63 -4.85 0.70
C ALA A 398 -7.80 -5.04 -0.29
N PRO A 399 -8.87 -5.77 0.09
CA PRO A 399 -10.15 -5.60 -0.59
C PRO A 399 -10.66 -4.16 -0.40
N ALA A 400 -11.41 -3.64 -1.37
CA ALA A 400 -11.82 -2.24 -1.43
C ALA A 400 -12.26 -1.65 -0.08
N PHE A 401 -13.15 -2.31 0.66
CA PHE A 401 -13.65 -1.77 1.93
C PHE A 401 -12.59 -1.56 3.03
N GLN A 402 -11.36 -2.07 2.86
CA GLN A 402 -10.23 -1.91 3.79
C GLN A 402 -8.98 -1.29 3.13
N ASP A 403 -9.08 -0.69 1.94
CA ASP A 403 -7.91 -0.10 1.28
C ASP A 403 -7.59 1.34 1.74
N GLY A 404 -8.46 1.95 2.55
CA GLY A 404 -8.32 3.31 3.07
C GLY A 404 -8.97 4.39 2.20
N HIS A 405 -9.44 4.04 1.00
CA HIS A 405 -10.08 4.99 0.11
C HIS A 405 -11.40 5.50 0.71
N ALA A 406 -11.50 6.82 0.89
CA ALA A 406 -12.70 7.45 1.42
C ALA A 406 -13.95 7.15 0.58
N GLY A 407 -15.13 7.20 1.21
CA GLY A 407 -16.41 6.93 0.56
C GLY A 407 -16.83 5.46 0.53
N TYR A 408 -15.91 4.50 0.47
CA TYR A 408 -16.21 3.06 0.57
C TYR A 408 -15.33 2.29 1.57
N SER A 409 -14.23 2.89 2.00
CA SER A 409 -13.37 2.47 3.11
C SER A 409 -13.15 3.65 4.06
N ASP A 410 -12.36 3.42 5.11
CA ASP A 410 -12.11 4.37 6.20
C ASP A 410 -10.83 3.97 6.96
N PRO A 411 -10.24 4.89 7.76
CA PRO A 411 -9.03 4.61 8.53
C PRO A 411 -9.12 3.44 9.50
N LEU A 412 -10.32 3.05 9.96
CA LEU A 412 -10.48 1.97 10.93
C LEU A 412 -10.44 0.59 10.25
N ASP A 413 -11.13 0.45 9.12
CA ASP A 413 -11.09 -0.76 8.31
C ASP A 413 -9.70 -0.94 7.64
N GLU A 414 -9.10 0.15 7.17
CA GLU A 414 -7.73 0.17 6.61
C GLU A 414 -6.68 -0.29 7.62
N GLN A 415 -6.66 0.33 8.80
CA GLN A 415 -5.65 -0.02 9.79
C GLN A 415 -5.84 -1.46 10.30
N ALA A 416 -7.08 -1.99 10.27
CA ALA A 416 -7.35 -3.37 10.63
C ALA A 416 -6.70 -4.35 9.63
N PHE A 417 -6.81 -4.08 8.32
CA PHE A 417 -6.11 -4.87 7.30
C PHE A 417 -4.59 -4.75 7.43
N THR A 418 -4.07 -3.51 7.49
CA THR A 418 -2.63 -3.25 7.60
C THR A 418 -2.04 -3.93 8.83
N SER A 419 -2.71 -3.81 9.98
CA SER A 419 -2.26 -4.45 11.23
C SER A 419 -2.36 -5.97 11.19
N LYS A 420 -3.38 -6.55 10.51
CA LYS A 420 -3.50 -8.00 10.32
C LYS A 420 -2.29 -8.54 9.56
N ILE A 421 -1.88 -7.88 8.47
CA ILE A 421 -0.74 -8.31 7.66
C ILE A 421 0.57 -8.16 8.43
N ILE A 422 0.83 -6.99 9.04
CA ILE A 422 2.06 -6.74 9.79
C ILE A 422 2.19 -7.70 10.98
N ASN A 423 1.14 -7.84 11.80
CA ASN A 423 1.17 -8.74 12.95
C ASN A 423 1.35 -10.21 12.54
N PHE A 424 0.78 -10.61 11.40
CA PHE A 424 1.00 -11.94 10.85
C PHE A 424 2.47 -12.14 10.46
N LEU A 425 3.07 -11.19 9.75
CA LEU A 425 4.46 -11.24 9.31
C LEU A 425 5.44 -11.25 10.49
N MET A 426 5.22 -10.41 11.51
CA MET A 426 6.04 -10.35 12.72
C MET A 426 6.13 -11.67 13.51
N GLN A 427 5.24 -12.63 13.22
CA GLN A 427 5.22 -13.95 13.85
C GLN A 427 5.89 -15.03 13.00
N GLN A 428 6.41 -14.68 11.82
CA GLN A 428 7.02 -15.64 10.91
C GLN A 428 8.54 -15.73 11.12
N PRO A 429 9.16 -16.90 10.84
CA PRO A 429 10.61 -17.08 10.88
C PRO A 429 11.45 -16.05 10.09
N ASP A 430 10.92 -15.49 9.01
CA ASP A 430 11.65 -14.60 8.09
C ASP A 430 11.38 -13.08 8.36
N TRP A 431 10.84 -12.74 9.54
CA TRP A 431 10.76 -11.36 10.06
C TRP A 431 12.06 -10.97 10.79
#